data_AF-A0A6J7GE36-F1
#
_entry.id   AF-A0A6J7GE36-F1
#
_cell.length_a   1.000
_cell.length_b   1.000
_cell.length_c   1.000
_cell.angle_alpha   90.00
_cell.angle_beta   90.00
_cell.angle_gamma   90.00
#
_symmetry.space_group_name_H-M   'P 1'
#
loop_
_entity.id
_entity.type
_entity.pdbx_description
1 polymer ?
#
loop_
_entity_poly.entity_id
_entity_poly.type
_entity_poly.pdbx_seq_one_letter_code
_entity_poly.pdbx_strand_id
1 'polypeptide(L)'
;MAEMSDRLSARRGLANSFFLSVQSALVATVALADGRTWPIGVAGIIVALAWFRLLRSYKTLNAAKFTVIHNIEGKLPAQPFKDEWDILDQPGQPAWKRYTALSTVEQIVPLVFAGLHALLLAT
;
A
#
# COMPACT_ATOMS: atom_id res chain seq x y z
N MET A 1 -20.71 9.07 6.98
CA MET A 1 -19.28 9.30 6.66
C MET A 1 -18.42 8.09 7.00
N ALA A 2 -18.63 7.43 8.16
CA ALA A 2 -17.97 6.18 8.51
C ALA A 2 -18.08 5.09 7.41
N GLU A 3 -19.29 4.82 6.92
CA GLU A 3 -19.50 3.79 5.89
C GLU A 3 -18.76 4.05 4.56
N MET A 4 -18.63 5.33 4.16
CA MET A 4 -17.89 5.70 2.94
C MET A 4 -16.37 5.61 3.14
N SER A 5 -15.89 5.83 4.37
CA SER A 5 -14.49 5.60 4.75
C SER A 5 -14.16 4.10 4.73
N ASP A 6 -15.06 3.27 5.28
CA ASP A 6 -14.90 1.82 5.34
C ASP A 6 -14.90 1.19 3.95
N ARG A 7 -15.74 1.69 3.03
CA ARG A 7 -15.73 1.23 1.62
C ARG A 7 -14.40 1.53 0.93
N LEU A 8 -13.75 2.65 1.24
CA LEU A 8 -12.46 3.01 0.64
C LEU A 8 -11.33 2.14 1.21
N SER A 9 -11.35 1.94 2.53
CA SER A 9 -10.42 1.02 3.23
C SER A 9 -10.59 -0.43 2.75
N ALA A 10 -11.83 -0.89 2.56
CA ALA A 10 -12.14 -2.20 2.01
C ALA A 10 -11.66 -2.36 0.56
N ARG A 11 -11.81 -1.32 -0.28
CA ARG A 11 -11.26 -1.33 -1.65
C ARG A 11 -9.73 -1.44 -1.66
N ARG A 12 -9.04 -0.73 -0.76
CA ARG A 12 -7.57 -0.83 -0.61
C ARG A 12 -7.16 -2.23 -0.14
N GLY A 13 -7.86 -2.78 0.85
CA GLY A 13 -7.63 -4.13 1.36
C GLY A 13 -7.80 -5.20 0.29
N LEU A 14 -8.90 -5.14 -0.47
CA LEU A 14 -9.17 -6.06 -1.57
C LEU A 14 -8.10 -5.98 -2.66
N ALA A 15 -7.70 -4.77 -3.06
CA ALA A 15 -6.62 -4.59 -4.05
C ALA A 15 -5.29 -5.20 -3.55
N ASN A 16 -4.94 -4.99 -2.28
CA ASN A 16 -3.72 -5.57 -1.70
C ASN A 16 -3.75 -7.09 -1.68
N SER A 17 -4.86 -7.69 -1.23
CA SER A 17 -5.03 -9.14 -1.25
C SER A 17 -4.95 -9.70 -2.67
N PHE A 18 -5.59 -9.04 -3.64
CA PHE A 18 -5.52 -9.42 -5.06
C PHE A 18 -4.08 -9.45 -5.58
N PHE A 19 -3.33 -8.35 -5.43
CA PHE A 19 -1.93 -8.29 -5.90
C PHE A 19 -1.03 -9.27 -5.18
N LEU A 20 -1.22 -9.46 -3.87
CA LEU A 20 -0.46 -10.43 -3.08
C LEU A 20 -0.72 -11.85 -3.59
N SER A 21 -1.97 -12.23 -3.84
CA SER A 21 -2.32 -13.54 -4.41
C SER A 21 -1.72 -13.74 -5.80
N VAL A 22 -1.82 -12.75 -6.69
CA VAL A 22 -1.24 -12.83 -8.04
C VAL A 22 0.28 -13.00 -7.98
N GLN A 23 0.97 -12.20 -7.15
CA GLN A 23 2.41 -12.29 -7.01
C GLN A 23 2.87 -13.61 -6.39
N SER A 24 2.14 -14.10 -5.40
CA SER A 24 2.44 -15.39 -4.77
C SER A 24 2.25 -16.54 -5.76
N ALA A 25 1.20 -16.48 -6.59
CA ALA A 25 0.97 -17.45 -7.66
C ALA A 25 2.10 -17.42 -8.70
N LEU A 26 2.54 -16.24 -9.13
CA LEU A 26 3.67 -16.10 -10.07
C LEU A 26 4.98 -16.65 -9.51
N VAL A 27 5.24 -16.45 -8.22
CA VAL A 27 6.43 -17.04 -7.57
C VAL A 27 6.31 -18.57 -7.49
N ALA A 28 5.12 -19.09 -7.17
CA ALA A 28 4.89 -20.53 -7.10
C ALA A 28 5.02 -21.21 -8.47
N THR A 29 4.58 -20.56 -9.56
CA THR A 29 4.71 -21.14 -10.91
C THR A 29 6.17 -21.25 -11.36
N VAL A 30 7.05 -20.35 -10.90
CA VAL A 30 8.50 -20.43 -11.17
C VAL A 30 9.10 -21.71 -10.59
N ALA A 31 8.70 -22.09 -9.38
CA ALA A 31 9.20 -23.30 -8.72
C ALA A 31 8.78 -24.61 -9.42
N LEU A 32 7.75 -24.55 -10.27
CA LEU A 32 7.20 -25.71 -11.01
C LEU A 32 7.55 -25.68 -12.50
N ALA A 33 8.27 -24.66 -12.98
CA ALA A 33 8.50 -24.45 -14.39
C ALA A 33 9.77 -25.18 -14.88
N ASP A 34 9.58 -26.17 -15.76
CA ASP A 34 10.68 -26.81 -16.49
C ASP A 34 10.94 -26.07 -17.81
N GLY A 35 11.55 -24.88 -17.75
CA GLY A 35 11.85 -24.11 -18.96
C GLY A 35 12.21 -22.64 -18.74
N ARG A 36 12.00 -21.82 -19.77
CA ARG A 36 12.30 -20.37 -19.75
C ARG A 36 11.33 -19.65 -18.80
N THR A 37 11.82 -19.27 -17.63
CA THR A 37 11.07 -18.53 -16.58
C THR A 37 11.07 -17.01 -16.76
N TRP A 38 11.91 -16.49 -17.67
CA TRP A 38 12.02 -15.04 -17.90
C TRP A 38 10.68 -14.33 -18.20
N PRO A 39 9.69 -14.90 -18.93
CA PRO A 39 8.41 -14.22 -19.15
C PRO A 39 7.63 -14.04 -17.85
N ILE A 40 7.75 -14.99 -16.92
CA ILE A 40 7.11 -14.96 -15.60
C ILE A 40 7.75 -13.84 -14.76
N GLY A 41 9.08 -13.71 -14.81
CA GLY A 41 9.79 -12.61 -14.15
C GLY A 41 9.38 -11.23 -14.68
N VAL A 42 9.30 -11.05 -16.01
CA VAL A 42 8.84 -9.79 -16.62
C VAL A 42 7.39 -9.46 -16.20
N ALA A 43 6.48 -10.44 -16.27
CA ALA A 43 5.10 -10.26 -15.84
C ALA A 43 5.02 -9.88 -14.35
N GLY A 44 5.80 -10.55 -13.50
CA GLY A 44 5.87 -10.29 -12.07
C GLY A 44 6.37 -8.88 -11.73
N ILE A 45 7.37 -8.36 -12.46
CA ILE A 45 7.84 -6.97 -12.30
C ILE A 45 6.74 -5.99 -12.71
N ILE A 46 6.07 -6.20 -13.85
CA ILE A 46 4.99 -5.32 -14.30
C ILE A 46 3.87 -5.26 -13.27
N VAL A 47 3.46 -6.42 -12.74
CA VAL A 47 2.43 -6.53 -11.70
C VAL A 47 2.88 -5.82 -10.40
N ALA A 48 4.15 -5.97 -9.99
CA ALA A 48 4.70 -5.28 -8.83
C ALA A 48 4.67 -3.75 -8.99
N LEU A 49 5.07 -3.24 -10.16
CA LEU A 49 5.06 -1.81 -10.45
C LEU A 49 3.64 -1.25 -10.50
N ALA A 50 2.69 -1.99 -11.06
CA ALA A 50 1.27 -1.64 -11.06
C ALA A 50 0.73 -1.55 -9.63
N TRP A 51 1.04 -2.54 -8.79
CA TRP A 51 0.65 -2.56 -7.38
C TRP A 51 1.22 -1.36 -6.62
N PHE A 52 2.52 -1.08 -6.81
CA PHE A 52 3.17 0.09 -6.21
C PHE A 52 2.52 1.41 -6.64
N ARG A 53 2.21 1.57 -7.93
CA ARG A 53 1.51 2.76 -8.46
C ARG A 53 0.16 2.94 -7.80
N LEU A 54 -0.61 1.86 -7.67
CA LEU A 54 -1.94 1.89 -7.07
C LEU A 54 -1.88 2.31 -5.59
N LEU A 55 -0.96 1.72 -4.81
CA LEU A 55 -0.74 2.09 -3.41
C LEU A 55 -0.33 3.55 -3.25
N ARG A 56 0.54 4.06 -4.13
CA ARG A 56 0.94 5.47 -4.13
C ARG A 56 -0.25 6.38 -4.43
N SER A 57 -1.10 6.00 -5.38
CA SER A 57 -2.34 6.73 -5.69
C SER A 57 -3.28 6.79 -4.49
N TYR A 58 -3.47 5.68 -3.78
CA TYR A 58 -4.28 5.68 -2.55
C TYR A 58 -3.69 6.56 -1.45
N LYS A 59 -2.37 6.55 -1.27
CA LYS A 59 -1.69 7.44 -0.31
C LYS A 59 -1.90 8.91 -0.66
N THR A 60 -1.72 9.29 -1.92
CA THR A 60 -1.94 10.67 -2.39
C THR A 60 -3.40 11.10 -2.23
N LEU A 61 -4.35 10.24 -2.59
CA LEU A 61 -5.77 10.56 -2.46
C LEU A 61 -6.18 10.70 -0.99
N ASN A 62 -5.71 9.82 -0.11
CA ASN A 62 -5.99 9.92 1.31
C ASN A 62 -5.37 11.18 1.91
N ALA A 63 -4.13 11.52 1.56
CA ALA A 63 -3.50 12.75 2.00
C ALA A 63 -4.32 13.99 1.59
N ALA A 64 -4.76 14.07 0.33
CA ALA A 64 -5.59 15.17 -0.16
C ALA A 64 -6.94 15.26 0.59
N LYS A 65 -7.59 14.12 0.87
CA LYS A 65 -8.83 14.09 1.66
C LYS A 65 -8.62 14.62 3.07
N PHE A 66 -7.55 14.19 3.75
CA PHE A 66 -7.22 14.68 5.09
C PHE A 66 -6.92 16.18 5.09
N THR A 67 -6.22 16.71 4.08
CA THR A 67 -6.01 18.16 3.95
C THR A 67 -7.32 18.92 3.83
N VAL A 68 -8.26 18.43 3.02
CA VAL A 68 -9.58 19.08 2.88
C VAL A 68 -10.36 19.03 4.20
N ILE A 69 -10.36 17.88 4.90
CA ILE A 69 -11.03 17.73 6.21
C ILE A 69 -10.43 18.72 7.22
N HIS A 70 -9.10 18.78 7.33
CA HIS A 70 -8.41 19.66 8.26
C HIS A 70 -8.71 21.15 7.98
N ASN A 71 -8.78 21.54 6.70
CA ASN A 71 -9.16 22.91 6.31
C ASN A 71 -10.60 23.26 6.69
N ILE A 72 -11.50 22.27 6.72
CA ILE A 72 -12.89 22.45 7.18
C ILE A 72 -12.94 22.50 8.71
N GLU A 73 -12.24 21.60 9.40
CA GLU A 73 -12.15 21.56 10.87
C GLU A 73 -11.54 22.83 11.46
N GLY A 74 -10.62 23.49 10.76
CA GLY A 74 -10.07 24.79 11.17
C GLY A 74 -11.12 25.89 11.37
N LYS A 75 -12.34 25.70 10.83
CA LYS A 75 -13.47 26.63 10.96
C LYS A 75 -14.50 26.17 12.01
N LEU A 76 -14.32 24.99 12.60
CA LEU A 76 -15.22 24.40 13.59
C LEU A 76 -14.64 24.56 15.02
N PRO A 77 -15.51 24.68 16.04
CA PRO A 77 -15.07 24.79 17.44
C PRO A 77 -14.46 23.49 17.99
N ALA A 78 -14.73 22.34 17.35
CA ALA A 78 -14.12 21.05 17.68
C ALA A 78 -13.39 20.51 16.45
N GLN A 79 -12.20 19.92 16.66
CA GLN A 79 -11.32 19.41 15.60
C GLN A 79 -11.00 17.92 15.84
N PRO A 80 -12.02 17.04 15.83
CA PRO A 80 -11.87 15.65 16.26
C PRO A 80 -10.80 14.87 15.49
N PHE A 81 -10.61 15.09 14.19
CA PHE A 81 -9.57 14.39 13.42
C PHE A 81 -8.17 14.91 13.73
N LYS A 82 -8.03 16.21 14.01
CA LYS A 82 -6.76 16.77 14.49
C LYS A 82 -6.42 16.24 15.88
N ASP A 83 -7.40 16.23 16.79
CA ASP A 83 -7.22 15.71 18.15
C ASP A 83 -6.86 14.22 18.13
N GLU A 84 -7.51 13.43 17.28
CA GLU A 84 -7.17 12.02 17.04
C GLU A 84 -5.73 11.88 16.53
N TRP A 85 -5.31 12.72 15.57
CA TRP A 85 -3.94 12.69 15.06
C TRP A 85 -2.91 13.05 16.12
N ASP A 86 -3.18 14.05 16.96
CA ASP A 86 -2.31 14.47 18.06
C ASP A 86 -2.19 13.38 19.14
N ILE A 87 -3.27 12.61 19.39
CA ILE A 87 -3.24 11.44 20.28
C ILE A 87 -2.41 10.30 19.67
N LEU A 88 -2.50 10.08 18.36
CA LEU A 88 -1.82 8.99 17.66
C LEU A 88 -0.34 9.30 17.34
N ASP A 89 0.02 10.56 17.12
CA ASP A 89 1.36 11.01 16.75
C ASP A 89 2.14 11.63 17.92
N GLN A 90 2.03 11.01 19.10
CA GLN A 90 2.76 11.47 20.29
C GLN A 90 4.29 11.40 20.07
N PRO A 91 5.04 12.47 20.40
CA PRO A 91 6.49 12.47 20.32
C PRO A 91 7.07 11.39 21.26
N GLY A 92 7.88 10.50 20.70
CA GLY A 92 8.50 9.38 21.43
C GLY A 92 7.98 7.99 21.04
N GLN A 93 6.89 7.88 20.27
CA GLN A 93 6.48 6.59 19.72
C GLN A 93 7.39 6.14 18.57
N PRO A 94 7.77 4.85 18.52
CA PRO A 94 8.63 4.34 17.46
C PRO A 94 7.92 4.44 16.11
N ALA A 95 8.69 4.76 15.07
CA ALA A 95 8.16 5.10 13.75
C ALA A 95 7.22 4.03 13.14
N TRP A 96 7.32 2.76 13.55
CA TRP A 96 6.45 1.67 13.10
C TRP A 96 5.05 1.66 13.73
N LYS A 97 4.83 2.34 14.86
CA LYS A 97 3.50 2.48 15.51
C LYS A 97 2.69 3.66 14.97
N ARG A 98 3.33 4.60 14.26
CA ARG A 98 2.65 5.76 13.69
C ARG A 98 1.71 5.35 12.56
N TYR A 99 0.57 6.01 12.44
CA TYR A 99 -0.42 5.76 11.38
C TYR A 99 0.17 5.90 9.95
N THR A 100 1.17 6.77 9.77
CA THR A 100 1.90 6.94 8.51
C THR A 100 2.78 5.72 8.15
N ALA A 101 3.18 4.92 9.13
CA ALA A 101 4.02 3.75 8.96
C ALA A 101 3.32 2.64 8.19
N LEU A 102 2.01 2.45 8.41
CA LEU A 102 1.24 1.40 7.78
C LEU A 102 1.24 1.55 6.25
N SER A 103 1.13 2.80 5.75
CA SER A 103 1.20 3.08 4.31
C SER A 103 2.61 2.92 3.74
N THR A 104 3.65 3.11 4.54
CA THR A 104 5.04 2.85 4.15
C THR A 104 5.31 1.36 4.05
N VAL A 105 4.84 0.56 5.01
CA VAL A 105 4.95 -0.91 4.99
C VAL A 105 4.23 -1.49 3.78
N GLU A 106 3.01 -1.02 3.47
CA GLU A 106 2.27 -1.45 2.28
C GLU A 106 3.07 -1.23 0.98
N GLN A 107 3.83 -0.14 0.88
CA GLN A 107 4.63 0.19 -0.32
C GLN A 107 5.93 -0.61 -0.46
N ILE A 108 6.46 -1.17 0.63
CA ILE A 108 7.68 -1.98 0.61
C ILE A 108 7.41 -3.36 -0.01
N VAL A 109 6.23 -3.94 0.23
CA VAL A 109 5.89 -5.30 -0.23
C VAL A 109 5.99 -5.44 -1.76
N PRO A 110 5.41 -4.54 -2.60
CA PRO A 110 5.60 -4.60 -4.04
C PRO A 110 7.08 -4.53 -4.47
N LEU A 111 7.91 -3.74 -3.78
CA LEU A 111 9.33 -3.60 -4.11
C LEU A 111 10.09 -4.90 -3.82
N VAL A 112 9.74 -5.62 -2.75
CA VAL A 112 10.32 -6.94 -2.46
C VAL A 112 9.99 -7.92 -3.60
N PHE A 113 8.73 -8.00 -4.04
CA PHE A 113 8.37 -8.86 -5.18
C PHE A 113 9.04 -8.44 -6.49
N ALA A 114 9.16 -7.14 -6.76
CA ALA A 114 9.91 -6.67 -7.92
C ALA A 114 11.37 -7.12 -7.88
N GLY A 115 12.01 -7.07 -6.70
CA GLY A 115 13.36 -7.57 -6.49
C GLY A 115 13.49 -9.08 -6.69
N LEU A 116 12.52 -9.87 -6.19
CA LEU A 116 12.49 -11.32 -6.41
C LEU A 116 12.40 -11.68 -7.89
N HIS A 117 11.51 -11.01 -8.63
CA HIS A 117 11.38 -11.24 -10.07
C HIS A 117 12.58 -10.72 -10.86
N ALA A 118 13.24 -9.64 -10.41
CA ALA A 118 14.48 -9.17 -11.02
C ALA A 118 15.64 -10.16 -10.83
N LEU A 119 15.75 -10.78 -9.65
CA LEU A 119 16.71 -11.85 -9.39
C LEU A 119 16.49 -13.04 -10.33
N LEU A 120 15.23 -13.43 -10.53
CA LEU A 120 14.85 -14.48 -11.47
C LEU A 120 15.27 -14.17 -12.91
N LEU A 121 15.24 -12.91 -13.34
CA LEU A 121 15.71 -12.52 -14.68
C LEU A 121 17.24 -12.54 -14.82
N ALA A 122 17.96 -12.50 -13.70
CA ALA A 122 19.42 -12.49 -13.69
C ALA A 122 20.03 -13.91 -13.65
N THR A 123 19.22 -14.93 -13.37
CA THR A 123 19.59 -16.36 -13.38
C THR A 123 19.23 -17.03 -14.70
#